data_AF-A0A9R0RT45-F1
#
_entry.id   AF-A0A9R0RT45-F1
#
_cell.length_a   1.000
_cell.length_b   1.000
_cell.length_c   1.000
_cell.angle_alpha   90.00
_cell.angle_beta   90.00
_cell.angle_gamma   90.00
#
_symmetry.space_group_name_H-M   'P 1'
#
loop_
_entity.id
_entity.type
_entity.pdbx_description
1 polymer ?
#
loop_
_entity_poly.entity_id
_entity_poly.type
_entity_poly.pdbx_seq_one_letter_code
_entity_poly.pdbx_strand_id
1 'polypeptide(L)'
;MAMESGSEAAAAAGYYGGTCGWETPKREECRILATLPCPAAPRKAAADFGTPRRPPKNGYFQPPDLEALFALAPRRQASCA
;
A
#
# COMPACT_ATOMS: atom_id res chain seq x y z
N MET A 1 49.03 -41.59 -21.56
CA MET A 1 48.68 -40.58 -22.58
C MET A 1 48.72 -39.21 -21.91
N ALA A 2 49.38 -38.27 -22.56
CA ALA A 2 49.74 -36.94 -22.07
C ALA A 2 48.53 -35.97 -21.99
N MET A 3 48.73 -34.90 -21.19
CA MET A 3 48.31 -33.48 -21.30
C MET A 3 47.02 -33.16 -22.11
N GLU A 4 46.10 -32.32 -21.65
CA GLU A 4 46.19 -30.84 -21.65
C GLU A 4 44.95 -30.30 -20.89
N SER A 5 45.09 -29.55 -19.81
CA SER A 5 45.00 -28.08 -19.78
C SER A 5 44.04 -27.46 -20.80
N GLY A 6 42.88 -26.99 -20.33
CA GLY A 6 41.97 -26.15 -21.10
C GLY A 6 41.35 -25.10 -20.18
N SER A 7 42.10 -24.04 -19.93
CA SER A 7 41.63 -22.83 -19.26
C SER A 7 40.81 -21.96 -20.20
N GLU A 8 39.93 -21.18 -19.56
CA GLU A 8 39.44 -19.87 -20.00
C GLU A 8 38.25 -19.83 -20.98
N ALA A 9 37.12 -19.39 -20.46
CA ALA A 9 36.43 -18.25 -21.08
C ALA A 9 35.66 -17.53 -19.97
N ALA A 10 36.11 -16.32 -19.67
CA ALA A 10 35.37 -15.36 -18.88
C ALA A 10 33.98 -15.15 -19.49
N ALA A 11 32.94 -15.27 -18.67
CA ALA A 11 31.73 -14.52 -18.89
C ALA A 11 31.49 -13.69 -17.64
N ALA A 12 32.09 -12.50 -17.64
CA ALA A 12 31.60 -11.40 -16.83
C ALA A 12 30.14 -11.17 -17.23
N ALA A 13 29.20 -11.79 -16.52
CA ALA A 13 27.81 -11.37 -16.50
C ALA A 13 27.75 -10.09 -15.65
N GLY A 14 28.31 -9.01 -16.19
CA GLY A 14 27.74 -7.70 -15.92
C GLY A 14 26.35 -7.64 -16.52
N TYR A 15 25.57 -6.69 -16.02
CA TYR A 15 24.22 -6.28 -16.44
C TYR A 15 23.09 -6.87 -15.57
N TYR A 16 22.41 -6.00 -14.84
CA TYR A 16 21.16 -6.27 -14.10
C TYR A 16 20.22 -7.19 -14.90
N GLY A 17 20.25 -8.47 -14.59
CA GLY A 17 19.61 -9.50 -15.38
C GLY A 17 19.12 -10.61 -14.48
N GLY A 18 17.84 -10.55 -14.13
CA GLY A 18 17.17 -11.64 -13.42
C GLY A 18 16.08 -11.10 -12.52
N THR A 19 14.85 -11.53 -12.77
CA THR A 19 13.60 -11.20 -12.07
C THR A 19 13.55 -11.60 -10.58
N CYS A 20 14.67 -11.71 -9.88
CA CYS A 20 14.73 -12.22 -8.52
C CYS A 20 14.51 -11.12 -7.47
N GLY A 21 13.29 -10.60 -7.39
CA GLY A 21 12.93 -9.63 -6.35
C GLY A 21 11.73 -10.04 -5.51
N TRP A 22 10.68 -10.55 -6.16
CA TRP A 22 9.34 -10.63 -5.56
C TRP A 22 8.75 -12.05 -5.59
N GLU A 23 9.59 -13.07 -5.37
CA GLU A 23 9.09 -14.44 -5.22
C GLU A 23 8.79 -14.75 -3.75
N THR A 24 7.64 -15.36 -3.49
CA THR A 24 7.26 -15.82 -2.15
C THR A 24 8.33 -16.79 -1.61
N PRO A 25 8.91 -16.53 -0.42
CA PRO A 25 9.90 -17.42 0.17
C PRO A 25 9.41 -18.87 0.27
N LYS A 26 10.16 -19.80 -0.35
CA LYS A 26 9.80 -21.23 -0.43
C LYS A 26 10.24 -22.05 0.79
N ARG A 27 11.00 -21.47 1.73
CA ARG A 27 11.45 -22.15 2.97
C ARG A 27 10.26 -22.43 3.88
N GLU A 28 10.22 -23.62 4.48
CA GLU A 28 9.07 -24.06 5.28
C GLU A 28 8.76 -23.15 6.47
N GLU A 29 9.80 -22.61 7.11
CA GLU A 29 9.68 -21.63 8.21
C GLU A 29 8.99 -20.31 7.80
N CYS A 30 8.98 -19.98 6.51
CA CYS A 30 8.34 -18.77 5.98
C CYS A 30 7.01 -19.07 5.27
N ARG A 31 6.66 -20.35 5.07
CA ARG A 31 5.40 -20.72 4.42
C ARG A 31 4.25 -20.53 5.40
N ILE A 32 3.22 -19.82 4.96
CA ILE A 32 1.94 -19.80 5.68
C ILE A 32 1.39 -21.23 5.62
N LEU A 33 1.20 -21.85 6.78
CA LEU A 33 0.64 -23.20 6.88
C LEU A 33 -0.74 -23.20 6.21
N ALA A 34 -0.89 -24.00 5.17
CA ALA A 34 -2.05 -23.99 4.27
C ALA A 34 -3.37 -24.45 4.93
N THR A 35 -3.35 -24.83 6.21
CA THR A 35 -4.41 -25.60 6.86
C THR A 35 -4.93 -24.96 8.15
N LEU A 36 -4.98 -23.63 8.21
CA LEU A 36 -5.94 -23.00 9.13
C LEU A 36 -7.28 -22.89 8.38
N PRO A 37 -8.35 -23.58 8.84
CA PRO A 37 -9.67 -23.38 8.26
C PRO A 37 -10.04 -21.90 8.40
N CYS A 38 -10.60 -21.32 7.33
CA CYS A 38 -11.07 -19.95 7.37
C CYS A 38 -12.01 -19.79 8.58
N PRO A 39 -11.81 -18.78 9.44
CA PRO A 39 -12.73 -18.55 10.55
C PRO A 39 -14.15 -18.40 10.00
N ALA A 40 -15.13 -18.91 10.75
CA ALA A 40 -16.53 -18.82 10.35
C ALA A 40 -16.90 -17.37 10.00
N ALA A 41 -17.64 -17.18 8.90
CA ALA A 41 -18.02 -15.86 8.45
C ALA A 41 -18.71 -15.08 9.58
N PRO A 42 -18.33 -13.81 9.81
CA PRO A 42 -19.01 -12.97 10.79
C PRO A 42 -20.51 -12.94 10.50
N ARG A 43 -21.33 -13.22 11.51
CA ARG A 43 -22.79 -13.12 11.37
C ARG A 43 -23.14 -11.65 11.18
N LYS A 44 -23.91 -11.34 10.13
CA LYS A 44 -24.51 -10.01 10.00
C LYS A 44 -25.43 -9.80 11.19
N ALA A 45 -25.20 -8.74 11.97
CA ALA A 45 -26.19 -8.28 12.93
C ALA A 45 -27.48 -7.96 12.16
N ALA A 46 -28.63 -8.23 12.77
CA ALA A 46 -29.88 -7.68 12.26
C ALA A 46 -29.68 -6.17 12.16
N ALA A 47 -29.97 -5.60 10.99
CA ALA A 47 -29.88 -4.17 10.85
C ALA A 47 -30.94 -3.56 11.76
N ASP A 48 -30.48 -2.90 12.82
CA ASP A 48 -31.31 -1.98 13.61
C ASP A 48 -31.59 -0.78 12.71
N PHE A 49 -32.47 -0.97 11.73
CA PHE A 49 -33.16 0.12 11.04
C PHE A 49 -34.12 0.73 12.06
N GLY A 50 -33.55 1.41 13.07
CA GLY A 50 -34.29 2.35 13.89
C GLY A 50 -34.96 3.38 12.99
N THR A 51 -35.82 4.21 13.58
CA THR A 51 -36.48 5.28 12.83
C THR A 51 -35.44 6.12 12.08
N PRO A 52 -35.67 6.42 10.79
CA PRO A 52 -34.72 7.18 9.99
C PRO A 52 -34.40 8.48 10.73
N ARG A 53 -33.11 8.63 11.08
CA ARG A 53 -32.64 9.79 11.82
C ARG A 53 -32.96 11.03 11.01
N ARG A 54 -33.74 11.95 11.59
CA ARG A 54 -34.04 13.23 10.92
C ARG A 54 -32.72 13.98 10.66
N PRO A 55 -32.63 14.74 9.55
CA PRO A 55 -31.50 15.62 9.31
C PRO A 55 -31.24 16.51 10.55
N PRO A 56 -29.96 16.77 10.91
CA PRO A 56 -29.61 17.74 11.95
C PRO A 56 -30.26 19.08 11.66
N LYS A 57 -30.80 19.71 12.70
CA LYS A 57 -31.56 20.97 12.62
C LYS A 57 -30.76 22.12 12.01
N ASN A 58 -29.44 22.04 12.12
CA ASN A 58 -28.44 23.03 11.78
C ASN A 58 -27.56 22.61 10.60
N GLY A 59 -28.02 21.62 9.80
CA GLY A 59 -27.24 21.04 8.73
C GLY A 59 -26.15 20.10 9.24
N TYR A 60 -25.63 19.26 8.34
CA TYR A 60 -24.54 18.31 8.68
C TYR A 60 -23.16 18.97 8.69
N PHE A 61 -22.98 19.99 7.86
CA PHE A 61 -21.73 20.71 7.71
C PHE A 61 -22.00 22.19 8.00
N GLN A 62 -21.27 22.72 8.97
CA GLN A 62 -21.22 24.15 9.23
C GLN A 62 -19.86 24.63 8.74
N PRO A 63 -19.75 25.10 7.48
CA PRO A 63 -18.48 25.58 6.97
C PRO A 63 -17.96 26.71 7.85
N PRO A 64 -16.66 26.71 8.20
CA PRO A 64 -16.04 27.89 8.77
C PRO A 64 -16.11 29.05 7.78
N ASP A 65 -16.10 30.26 8.31
CA ASP A 65 -16.05 31.47 7.50
C ASP A 65 -14.79 31.49 6.62
N LEU A 66 -14.97 31.75 5.32
CA LEU A 66 -13.87 31.76 4.36
C LEU A 66 -12.90 32.91 4.62
N GLU A 67 -13.40 34.07 5.04
CA GLU A 67 -12.55 35.22 5.35
C GLU A 67 -11.64 34.92 6.55
N ALA A 68 -12.16 34.23 7.57
CA ALA A 68 -11.35 33.74 8.69
C ALA A 68 -10.25 32.76 8.25
N LEU A 69 -10.47 31.94 7.21
CA LEU A 69 -9.45 31.02 6.69
C LEU A 69 -8.32 31.75 5.97
N PHE A 70 -8.64 32.82 5.23
CA PHE A 70 -7.64 33.57 4.43
C PHE A 70 -7.00 34.73 5.19
N ALA A 71 -7.60 35.21 6.27
CA ALA A 71 -7.06 36.29 7.10
C ALA A 71 -5.81 35.89 7.92
N LEU A 72 -5.60 34.58 8.15
CA LEU A 72 -4.56 34.08 9.06
C LEU A 72 -3.17 33.95 8.44
N ALA A 73 -2.99 34.15 7.14
CA ALA A 73 -1.68 34.04 6.51
C ALA A 73 -1.41 35.17 5.50
N PRO A 74 -0.31 35.92 5.67
CA PRO A 74 0.24 36.72 4.58
C PRO A 74 0.53 35.80 3.39
N ARG A 75 -0.21 35.99 2.30
CA ARG A 75 -0.02 35.22 1.06
C ARG A 75 1.35 35.61 0.51
N ARG A 76 2.34 34.70 0.56
CA ARG A 76 3.60 34.90 -0.16
C ARG A 76 3.26 34.96 -1.64
N GLN A 77 3.23 36.16 -2.21
CA GLN A 77 3.15 36.36 -3.64
C GLN A 77 4.42 35.74 -4.25
N ALA A 78 4.27 34.68 -5.03
CA ALA A 78 5.31 34.26 -5.94
C ALA A 78 5.24 35.23 -7.15
N SER A 79 6.13 36.23 -7.19
CA SER A 79 6.35 37.01 -8.40
C SER A 79 7.22 36.19 -9.35
N CYS A 80 6.72 35.86 -10.54
CA CYS A 80 7.58 35.45 -11.64
C CYS A 80 8.44 36.63 -12.08
N ALA A 81 9.72 36.35 -12.33
CA ALA A 81 10.68 37.27 -12.93
C ALA A 81 10.58 37.18 -14.47
#